data_AF-A0A519FQ98-F1
#
_entry.id   AF-A0A519FQ98-F1
#
_cell.length_a   1.000
_cell.length_b   1.000
_cell.length_c   1.000
_cell.angle_alpha   90.00
_cell.angle_beta   90.00
_cell.angle_gamma   90.00
#
_symmetry.space_group_name_H-M   'P 1'
#
loop_
_entity.id
_entity.type
_entity.pdbx_description
1 polymer ?
#
loop_
_entity_poly.entity_id
_entity_poly.type
_entity_poly.pdbx_seq_one_letter_code
_entity_poly.pdbx_strand_id
1 'polypeptide(L)'
;GDRDGTTAAPEFTAMVAQALRKRGFRVAINDPFKGVALIARLGRPAERRHSLQIEVHRGLYMDEITRQRSAGFDALQDALTGVARDIADYVKDQVK
;
A
#
# COMPACT_ATOMS: atom_id res chain seq x y z
N GLY A 1 -2.36 -6.18 -0.87
CA GLY A 1 -3.36 -7.24 -0.74
C GLY A 1 -4.56 -6.74 0.02
N ASP A 2 -5.75 -6.92 -0.54
CA ASP A 2 -7.06 -6.61 0.05
C ASP A 2 -7.99 -7.84 0.11
N ARG A 3 -7.39 -9.04 0.10
CA ARG A 3 -8.05 -10.34 0.03
C ARG A 3 -9.06 -10.41 -1.11
N ASP A 4 -8.58 -10.20 -2.32
CA ASP A 4 -9.39 -10.26 -3.55
C ASP A 4 -10.59 -9.30 -3.51
N GLY A 5 -10.38 -8.07 -3.00
CA GLY A 5 -11.38 -7.01 -2.95
C GLY A 5 -12.36 -7.08 -1.76
N THR A 6 -12.11 -7.92 -0.75
CA THR A 6 -13.04 -8.09 0.37
C THR A 6 -12.74 -7.19 1.57
N THR A 7 -11.51 -6.69 1.73
CA THR A 7 -11.12 -5.87 2.91
C THR A 7 -10.99 -4.38 2.62
N ALA A 8 -11.01 -3.97 1.35
CA ALA A 8 -11.02 -2.58 0.92
C ALA A 8 -11.95 -2.43 -0.29
N ALA A 9 -12.47 -1.22 -0.52
CA ALA A 9 -13.28 -0.98 -1.70
C ALA A 9 -12.37 -0.88 -2.95
N PRO A 10 -12.82 -1.35 -4.13
CA PRO A 10 -11.98 -1.40 -5.33
C PRO A 10 -11.34 -0.05 -5.70
N GLU A 11 -12.09 1.04 -5.53
CA GLU A 11 -11.63 2.40 -5.80
C GLU A 11 -10.48 2.83 -4.89
N PHE A 12 -10.51 2.42 -3.61
CA PHE A 12 -9.44 2.73 -2.67
C PHE A 12 -8.17 1.95 -3.01
N THR A 13 -8.30 0.64 -3.29
CA THR A 13 -7.17 -0.19 -3.71
C THR A 13 -6.55 0.32 -5.01
N ALA A 14 -7.38 0.71 -5.99
CA ALA A 14 -6.93 1.26 -7.26
C ALA A 14 -6.20 2.61 -7.08
N MET A 15 -6.71 3.50 -6.21
CA MET A 15 -6.07 4.78 -5.90
C MET A 15 -4.67 4.57 -5.30
N VAL A 16 -4.52 3.70 -4.30
CA VAL A 16 -3.21 3.40 -3.69
C VAL A 16 -2.25 2.82 -4.72
N ALA A 17 -2.71 1.87 -5.54
CA ALA A 17 -1.90 1.28 -6.59
C ALA A 17 -1.45 2.33 -7.63
N GLN A 18 -2.32 3.27 -8.00
CA GLN A 18 -1.98 4.35 -8.92
C GLN A 18 -0.96 5.33 -8.30
N ALA A 19 -1.11 5.67 -7.02
CA ALA A 19 -0.16 6.54 -6.31
C ALA A 19 1.26 5.95 -6.30
N LEU A 20 1.38 4.64 -6.10
CA LEU A 20 2.66 3.92 -6.20
C LEU A 20 3.19 3.90 -7.64
N ARG A 21 2.36 3.58 -8.64
CA ARG A 21 2.75 3.54 -10.05
C ARG A 21 3.22 4.90 -10.58
N LYS A 22 2.58 6.00 -10.16
CA LYS A 22 2.99 7.38 -10.51
C LYS A 22 4.42 7.71 -10.06
N ARG A 23 4.95 6.99 -9.07
CA ARG A 23 6.32 7.13 -8.55
C ARG A 23 7.30 6.12 -9.16
N GLY A 24 6.90 5.42 -10.22
CA GLY A 24 7.75 4.50 -10.97
C GLY A 24 7.80 3.07 -10.44
N PHE A 25 7.02 2.73 -9.41
CA PHE A 25 7.00 1.37 -8.88
C PHE A 25 6.16 0.42 -9.74
N ARG A 26 6.64 -0.82 -9.88
CA ARG A 26 5.81 -1.94 -10.35
C ARG A 26 4.93 -2.41 -9.21
N VAL A 27 3.62 -2.55 -9.47
CA VAL A 27 2.62 -2.90 -8.44
C VAL A 27 1.79 -4.08 -8.92
N ALA A 28 1.85 -5.17 -8.15
CA ALA A 28 0.94 -6.30 -8.22
C ALA A 28 -0.11 -6.19 -7.10
N ILE A 29 -1.31 -6.70 -7.35
CA ILE A 29 -2.43 -6.69 -6.40
C ILE A 29 -2.83 -8.14 -6.16
N ASN A 30 -2.83 -8.56 -4.90
CA ASN A 30 -3.21 -9.93 -4.48
C ASN A 30 -2.35 -11.05 -5.08
N ASP A 31 -1.13 -10.73 -5.51
CA ASP A 31 -0.18 -11.68 -6.07
C ASP A 31 1.25 -11.36 -5.59
N PRO A 32 1.97 -12.34 -5.00
CA PRO A 32 1.47 -13.61 -4.44
C PRO A 32 0.71 -13.40 -3.12
N PHE A 33 0.76 -12.20 -2.55
CA PHE A 33 0.23 -11.88 -1.23
C PHE A 33 -1.12 -11.17 -1.29
N LYS A 34 -2.17 -11.95 -1.00
CA LYS A 34 -3.55 -11.47 -0.87
C LYS A 34 -3.81 -10.68 0.41
N GLY A 35 -2.94 -10.86 1.40
CA GLY A 35 -2.96 -10.19 2.69
C GLY A 35 -3.43 -11.09 3.83
N VAL A 36 -2.98 -10.77 5.05
CA VAL A 36 -3.03 -11.68 6.21
C VAL A 36 -4.42 -11.75 6.87
N ALA A 37 -4.56 -12.63 7.88
CA ALA A 37 -5.79 -12.76 8.66
C ALA A 37 -6.22 -11.46 9.36
N LEU A 38 -5.27 -10.59 9.73
CA LEU A 38 -5.57 -9.34 10.43
C LEU A 38 -6.40 -8.38 9.57
N ILE A 39 -6.04 -8.18 8.30
CA ILE A 39 -6.78 -7.26 7.43
C ILE A 39 -8.21 -7.74 7.17
N ALA A 40 -8.45 -9.06 7.23
CA ALA A 40 -9.78 -9.66 7.11
C ALA A 40 -10.71 -9.29 8.27
N ARG A 41 -10.16 -9.14 9.48
CA ARG A 41 -10.94 -8.78 10.68
C ARG A 41 -11.25 -7.29 10.73
N LEU A 42 -10.38 -6.46 10.15
CA LEU A 42 -10.49 -5.01 10.22
C LEU A 42 -11.24 -4.41 9.02
N GLY A 43 -11.04 -4.97 7.83
CA GLY A 43 -11.67 -4.52 6.59
C GLY A 43 -13.14 -4.93 6.52
N ARG A 44 -14.03 -3.95 6.54
CA ARG A 44 -15.47 -4.09 6.34
C ARG A 44 -15.93 -2.95 5.42
N PRO A 45 -15.69 -3.05 4.09
CA PRO A 45 -15.96 -1.96 3.17
C PRO A 45 -17.42 -1.49 3.17
N ALA A 46 -18.38 -2.41 3.39
CA ALA A 46 -19.79 -2.09 3.54
C ALA A 46 -20.09 -1.17 4.75
N GLU A 47 -19.24 -1.20 5.77
CA GLU A 47 -19.30 -0.30 6.93
C GLU A 47 -18.33 0.89 6.81
N ARG A 48 -17.83 1.19 5.61
CA ARG A 48 -16.83 2.24 5.35
C ARG A 48 -15.52 2.05 6.13
N ARG A 49 -15.14 0.79 6.41
CA ARG A 49 -13.87 0.42 7.05
C ARG A 49 -13.01 -0.32 6.05
N HIS A 50 -11.87 0.25 5.69
CA HIS A 50 -10.96 -0.33 4.70
C HIS A 50 -9.65 -0.75 5.35
N SER A 51 -9.14 -1.93 4.97
CA SER A 51 -7.85 -2.45 5.42
C SER A 51 -7.09 -3.01 4.23
N LEU A 52 -5.87 -2.53 4.03
CA LEU A 52 -4.99 -2.89 2.92
C LEU A 52 -3.62 -3.27 3.48
N GLN A 53 -3.06 -4.37 2.98
CA GLN A 53 -1.66 -4.73 3.21
C GLN A 53 -0.79 -4.25 2.05
N ILE A 54 0.30 -3.55 2.35
CA ILE A 54 1.29 -3.11 1.38
C ILE A 54 2.60 -3.84 1.68
N GLU A 55 3.19 -4.43 0.66
CA GLU A 55 4.47 -5.13 0.76
C GLU A 55 5.49 -4.46 -0.15
N VAL A 56 6.70 -4.25 0.38
CA VAL A 56 7.78 -3.57 -0.30
C VAL A 56 8.95 -4.53 -0.47
N HIS A 57 9.45 -4.66 -1.70
CA HIS A 57 10.61 -5.50 -1.99
C HIS A 57 11.85 -4.95 -1.26
N ARG A 58 12.52 -5.80 -0.47
CA ARG A 58 13.61 -5.38 0.43
C ARG A 58 14.81 -4.79 -0.31
N GLY A 59 15.18 -5.37 -1.44
CA GLY A 59 16.22 -4.81 -2.32
C GLY A 59 16.00 -3.36 -2.80
N LEU A 60 14.82 -2.75 -2.60
CA LEU A 60 14.61 -1.32 -2.88
C LEU A 60 15.23 -0.40 -1.81
N TYR A 61 15.44 -0.89 -0.59
CA TYR A 61 15.80 -0.02 0.53
C TYR A 61 16.84 -0.61 1.49
N MET A 62 17.15 -1.89 1.43
CA MET A 62 18.14 -2.52 2.29
C MET A 62 18.92 -3.61 1.57
N ASP A 63 20.15 -3.81 2.02
CA ASP A 63 20.90 -5.02 1.73
C ASP A 63 20.25 -6.19 2.51
N GLU A 64 19.88 -7.26 1.80
CA GLU A 64 19.05 -8.34 2.38
C GLU A 64 19.83 -9.23 3.35
N ILE A 65 21.16 -9.26 3.26
CA ILE A 65 22.04 -10.08 4.10
C ILE A 65 22.37 -9.33 5.39
N THR A 66 22.90 -8.12 5.26
CA THR A 66 23.37 -7.28 6.36
C THR A 66 22.24 -6.49 7.04
N ARG A 67 21.09 -6.33 6.36
CA ARG A 67 19.94 -5.51 6.77
C ARG A 67 20.25 -4.02 6.92
N GLN A 68 21.42 -3.59 6.44
CA GLN A 68 21.79 -2.18 6.39
C GLN A 68 20.96 -1.45 5.32
N ARG A 69 20.69 -0.17 5.55
CA ARG A 69 20.02 0.66 4.55
C ARG A 69 20.89 0.74 3.30
N SER A 70 20.25 0.59 2.14
CA SER A 70 20.89 0.82 0.84
C SER A 70 20.80 2.30 0.46
N ALA A 71 21.50 2.69 -0.60
CA ALA A 71 21.38 4.03 -1.19
C ALA A 71 19.94 4.36 -1.66
N GLY A 72 19.09 3.35 -1.90
CA GLY A 72 17.69 3.54 -2.29
C GLY A 72 16.74 3.86 -1.14
N PHE A 73 17.20 3.80 0.12
CA PHE A 73 16.33 3.96 1.30
C PHE A 73 15.61 5.32 1.32
N ASP A 74 16.37 6.41 1.21
CA ASP A 74 15.82 7.77 1.32
C ASP A 74 14.85 8.06 0.16
N ALA A 75 15.20 7.63 -1.06
CA ALA A 75 14.32 7.76 -2.22
C ALA A 75 13.01 6.98 -2.05
N LEU A 76 13.05 5.77 -1.48
CA LEU A 76 11.84 5.02 -1.15
C LEU A 76 11.02 5.73 -0.07
N GLN A 77 11.67 6.24 0.98
CA GLN A 77 10.99 6.95 2.06
C GLN A 77 10.24 8.18 1.55
N ASP A 78 10.87 8.98 0.69
CA ASP A 78 10.26 10.15 0.08
C ASP A 78 9.07 9.76 -0.82
N ALA A 79 9.23 8.70 -1.60
CA ALA A 79 8.16 8.20 -2.45
C ALA A 79 6.95 7.72 -1.62
N LEU A 80 7.18 6.93 -0.56
CA LEU A 80 6.11 6.45 0.33
C LEU A 80 5.47 7.59 1.13
N THR A 81 6.24 8.62 1.49
CA THR A 81 5.70 9.85 2.10
C THR A 81 4.74 10.54 1.15
N GLY A 82 5.08 10.61 -0.15
CA GLY A 82 4.17 11.10 -1.17
C GLY A 82 2.89 10.26 -1.27
N VAL A 83 2.99 8.93 -1.28
CA VAL A 83 1.81 8.04 -1.32
C VAL A 83 0.92 8.27 -0.10
N ALA A 84 1.51 8.43 1.09
CA ALA A 84 0.75 8.72 2.31
C ALA A 84 -0.03 10.04 2.21
N ARG A 85 0.53 11.08 1.56
CA ARG A 85 -0.19 12.33 1.29
C ARG A 85 -1.37 12.11 0.34
N ASP A 86 -1.16 11.40 -0.77
CA ASP A 86 -2.23 11.11 -1.74
C ASP A 86 -3.39 10.34 -1.07
N ILE A 87 -3.06 9.38 -0.18
CA ILE A 87 -4.05 8.64 0.62
C ILE A 87 -4.79 9.58 1.57
N ALA A 88 -4.08 10.45 2.28
CA ALA A 88 -4.69 11.38 3.23
C ALA A 88 -5.67 12.32 2.53
N ASP A 89 -5.32 12.83 1.35
CA ASP A 89 -6.19 13.72 0.58
C ASP A 89 -7.42 12.99 0.03
N TYR A 90 -7.24 11.76 -0.49
CA TYR A 90 -8.38 10.91 -0.85
C TYR A 90 -9.33 10.69 0.33
N VAL A 91 -8.81 10.32 1.50
CA VAL A 91 -9.65 10.06 2.70
C VAL A 91 -10.39 11.32 3.14
N LYS A 92 -9.76 12.50 3.12
CA LYS A 92 -10.43 13.76 3.44
C LYS A 92 -11.62 14.02 2.53
N ASP A 93 -11.48 13.78 1.23
CA ASP A 93 -12.56 14.02 0.26
C ASP A 93 -13.74 13.04 0.42
N GLN A 94 -13.50 11.85 0.98
CA GLN A 94 -14.55 10.86 1.25
C GLN A 94 -15.31 11.10 2.57
N VAL A 95 -14.81 11.96 3.45
CA VAL A 95 -15.36 12.23 4.79
C VAL A 95 -16.10 13.58 4.86
N LYS A 96 -16.06 14.37 3.78
CA LYS A 96 -16.93 15.53 3.58
C LYS A 96 -18.38 15.07 3.38
#